data_AF-A0A3B0TF17-F1
#
_entry.id   AF-A0A3B0TF17-F1
#
_cell.length_a   1.000
_cell.length_b   1.000
_cell.length_c   1.000
_cell.angle_alpha   90.00
_cell.angle_beta   90.00
_cell.angle_gamma   90.00
#
_symmetry.space_group_name_H-M   'P 1'
#
loop_
_entity.id
_entity.type
_entity.pdbx_description
1 polymer ?
#
loop_
_entity_poly.entity_id
_entity_poly.type
_entity_poly.pdbx_seq_one_letter_code
_entity_poly.pdbx_strand_id
1 'polypeptide(L)'
;LWIEHKSAALKKLMKNVNLFVANDGEARALTGETNLIKAAKQLRKMGPELIVVKKGENGVLFYCDKFMFSFPAYPVEQVIDPTGAGDTFAGGLMGYLSKTKKSDVKTLKQAVLYAVAVSSFNVEGFGVATTSKLTMALVNKRLTALKKFISV
;
A
#
# COMPACT_ATOMS: atom_id res chain seq x y z
N LEU A 1 -20.57 -0.83 3.76
CA LEU A 1 -19.34 -1.67 3.90
C LEU A 1 -18.83 -1.72 5.36
N TRP A 2 -17.81 -2.53 5.73
CA TRP A 2 -17.36 -2.77 7.13
C TRP A 2 -17.09 -1.48 7.94
N ILE A 3 -16.52 -0.45 7.31
CA ILE A 3 -16.26 0.86 7.93
C ILE A 3 -17.55 1.50 8.45
N GLU A 4 -18.65 1.37 7.70
CA GLU A 4 -19.95 1.98 8.02
C GLU A 4 -20.77 1.08 8.94
N HIS A 5 -20.92 -0.21 8.61
CA HIS A 5 -21.85 -1.09 9.31
C HIS A 5 -21.25 -1.84 10.51
N LYS A 6 -19.92 -1.91 10.60
CA LYS A 6 -19.18 -2.67 11.62
C LYS A 6 -17.98 -1.87 12.18
N SER A 7 -18.09 -0.54 12.18
CA SER A 7 -17.02 0.39 12.58
C SER A 7 -16.39 0.04 13.94
N ALA A 8 -17.21 -0.30 14.94
CA ALA A 8 -16.72 -0.65 16.28
C ALA A 8 -15.86 -1.93 16.27
N ALA A 9 -16.29 -2.96 15.55
CA ALA A 9 -15.54 -4.21 15.42
C ALA A 9 -14.23 -3.99 14.65
N LEU A 10 -14.26 -3.20 13.57
CA LEU A 10 -13.07 -2.84 12.80
C LEU A 10 -12.06 -2.07 13.66
N LYS A 11 -12.50 -1.04 14.39
CA LYS A 11 -11.62 -0.27 15.30
C LYS A 11 -11.06 -1.14 16.42
N LYS A 12 -11.80 -2.15 16.89
CA LYS A 12 -11.29 -3.15 17.85
C LYS A 12 -10.20 -4.03 17.22
N LEU A 13 -10.40 -4.49 15.98
CA LEU A 13 -9.40 -5.27 15.25
C LEU A 13 -8.13 -4.47 14.99
N MET A 14 -8.25 -3.19 14.63
CA MET A 14 -7.11 -2.31 14.35
C MET A 14 -6.12 -2.20 15.52
N LYS A 15 -6.58 -2.37 16.76
CA LYS A 15 -5.70 -2.40 17.95
C LYS A 15 -4.78 -3.62 18.02
N ASN A 16 -5.09 -4.66 17.25
CA ASN A 16 -4.38 -5.95 17.27
C ASN A 16 -3.55 -6.19 16.00
N VAL A 17 -3.33 -5.17 15.17
CA VAL A 17 -2.50 -5.28 13.96
C VAL A 17 -1.35 -4.29 14.01
N ASN A 18 -0.18 -4.67 13.49
CA ASN A 18 1.00 -3.79 13.46
C ASN A 18 0.98 -2.84 12.27
N LEU A 19 0.49 -3.31 11.12
CA LEU A 19 0.47 -2.57 9.87
C LEU A 19 -0.96 -2.52 9.32
N PHE A 20 -1.43 -1.31 9.02
CA PHE A 20 -2.74 -1.06 8.46
C PHE A 20 -2.60 -0.42 7.08
N VAL A 21 -3.19 -1.05 6.07
CA VAL A 21 -3.25 -0.57 4.69
C VAL A 21 -4.68 -0.17 4.38
N ALA A 22 -4.86 1.03 3.86
CA ALA A 22 -6.15 1.53 3.39
C ALA A 22 -5.95 2.36 2.12
N ASN A 23 -7.00 2.50 1.31
CA ASN A 23 -7.03 3.55 0.30
C ASN A 23 -7.36 4.92 0.93
N ASP A 24 -7.24 5.99 0.16
CA ASP A 24 -7.47 7.36 0.62
C ASP A 24 -8.94 7.64 0.98
N GLY A 25 -9.90 7.03 0.26
CA GLY A 25 -11.32 7.07 0.61
C GLY A 25 -11.61 6.40 1.95
N GLU A 26 -11.07 5.21 2.19
CA GLU A 26 -11.20 4.47 3.45
C GLU A 26 -10.54 5.20 4.62
N ALA A 27 -9.34 5.78 4.39
CA ALA A 27 -8.65 6.58 5.38
C ALA A 27 -9.48 7.80 5.81
N ARG A 28 -10.09 8.50 4.84
CA ARG A 28 -11.00 9.63 5.09
C ARG A 28 -12.24 9.17 5.84
N ALA A 29 -12.87 8.08 5.40
CA ALA A 29 -14.10 7.55 6.01
C ALA A 29 -13.89 7.12 7.47
N LEU A 30 -12.73 6.53 7.80
CA LEU A 30 -12.41 6.10 9.16
C LEU A 30 -12.12 7.27 10.11
N THR A 31 -11.53 8.35 9.60
CA THR A 31 -10.96 9.44 10.41
C THR A 31 -11.80 10.70 10.44
N GLY A 32 -12.57 10.95 9.37
CA GLY A 32 -13.23 12.24 9.11
C GLY A 32 -12.29 13.31 8.54
N GLU A 33 -11.00 12.99 8.30
CA GLU A 33 -9.99 13.95 7.89
C GLU A 33 -9.88 14.03 6.37
N THR A 34 -9.87 15.25 5.82
CA THR A 34 -9.66 15.48 4.38
C THR A 34 -8.17 15.53 4.01
N ASN A 35 -7.29 15.78 4.97
CA ASN A 35 -5.85 15.79 4.74
C ASN A 35 -5.28 14.40 5.06
N LEU A 36 -4.63 13.75 4.09
CA LEU A 36 -4.15 12.38 4.27
C LEU A 36 -3.03 12.24 5.31
N ILE A 37 -2.25 13.30 5.56
CA ILE A 37 -1.25 13.29 6.64
C ILE A 37 -1.97 13.30 7.99
N LYS A 38 -3.02 14.11 8.14
CA LYS A 38 -3.86 14.11 9.36
C LYS A 38 -4.58 12.77 9.53
N ALA A 39 -5.17 12.24 8.46
CA ALA A 39 -5.82 10.93 8.47
C ALA A 39 -4.85 9.82 8.91
N ALA A 40 -3.64 9.76 8.33
CA ALA A 40 -2.63 8.77 8.71
C ALA A 40 -2.22 8.88 10.19
N LYS A 41 -2.03 10.11 10.70
CA LYS A 41 -1.78 10.37 12.13
C LYS A 41 -2.94 9.93 13.01
N GLN A 42 -4.18 10.08 12.58
CA GLN A 42 -5.34 9.65 13.35
C GLN A 42 -5.52 8.13 13.31
N LEU A 43 -5.31 7.48 12.16
CA LEU A 43 -5.30 6.01 12.04
C LEU A 43 -4.23 5.39 12.96
N ARG A 44 -3.04 5.99 13.03
CA ARG A 44 -1.97 5.59 13.97
C ARG A 44 -2.46 5.56 15.42
N LYS A 45 -3.26 6.56 15.83
CA LYS A 45 -3.85 6.64 17.18
C LYS A 45 -4.94 5.59 17.43
N MET A 46 -5.45 4.92 16.39
CA MET A 46 -6.47 3.87 16.53
C MET A 46 -5.87 2.50 16.90
N GLY A 47 -4.53 2.34 16.86
CA GLY A 47 -3.87 1.10 17.23
C GLY A 47 -2.61 0.78 16.42
N PRO A 48 -2.72 0.63 15.09
CA PRO A 48 -1.62 0.14 14.27
C PRO A 48 -0.40 1.05 14.33
N GLU A 49 0.80 0.48 14.34
CA GLU A 49 2.07 1.24 14.41
C GLU A 49 2.48 1.81 13.06
N LEU A 50 2.19 1.07 12.00
CA LEU A 50 2.57 1.40 10.63
C LEU A 50 1.31 1.62 9.81
N ILE A 51 1.20 2.79 9.20
CA ILE A 51 0.05 3.18 8.37
C ILE A 51 0.50 3.33 6.93
N VAL A 52 -0.23 2.70 6.03
CA VAL A 52 -0.07 2.84 4.58
C VAL A 52 -1.38 3.34 3.98
N VAL A 53 -1.34 4.49 3.33
CA VAL A 53 -2.48 5.06 2.60
C VAL A 53 -2.17 5.04 1.11
N LYS A 54 -2.86 4.19 0.36
CA LYS A 54 -2.79 4.11 -1.11
C LYS A 54 -3.70 5.19 -1.72
N LYS A 55 -3.16 5.97 -2.65
CA LYS A 55 -3.82 7.12 -3.27
C LYS A 55 -4.14 6.87 -4.76
N GLY A 56 -4.57 5.65 -5.09
CA GLY A 56 -4.75 5.24 -6.48
C GLY A 56 -3.50 5.44 -7.32
N GLU A 57 -3.65 6.16 -8.44
CA GLU A 57 -2.57 6.57 -9.35
C GLU A 57 -1.60 7.62 -8.77
N ASN A 58 -1.95 8.26 -7.64
CA ASN A 58 -1.10 9.24 -6.97
C ASN A 58 -0.08 8.61 -6.01
N GLY A 59 0.05 7.28 -6.03
CA GLY A 59 1.03 6.52 -5.27
C GLY A 59 0.60 6.20 -3.85
N VAL A 60 1.55 6.27 -2.91
CA VAL A 60 1.37 5.76 -1.55
C VAL A 60 2.03 6.67 -0.52
N LEU A 61 1.34 6.90 0.59
CA LEU A 61 1.85 7.55 1.79
C LEU A 61 2.09 6.49 2.87
N PHE A 62 3.30 6.46 3.42
CA PHE A 62 3.64 5.65 4.58
C PHE A 62 3.86 6.56 5.79
N TYR A 63 3.30 6.20 6.94
CA TYR A 63 3.43 6.94 8.18
C TYR A 63 3.66 6.02 9.39
N CYS A 64 4.62 6.39 10.24
CA CYS A 64 4.72 5.94 11.62
C CYS A 64 5.23 7.10 12.51
N ASP A 65 5.31 6.91 13.82
CA ASP A 65 5.72 7.99 14.75
C ASP A 65 7.15 8.47 14.53
N LYS A 66 8.01 7.64 13.92
CA LYS A 66 9.44 7.92 13.72
C LYS A 66 9.74 8.63 12.41
N PHE A 67 8.99 8.32 11.35
CA PHE A 67 9.23 8.85 10.02
C PHE A 67 8.01 8.72 9.12
N MET A 68 8.03 9.49 8.04
CA MET A 68 7.02 9.48 6.99
C MET A 68 7.72 9.52 5.65
N PHE A 69 7.18 8.82 4.65
CA PHE A 69 7.63 8.93 3.27
C PHE A 69 6.48 8.72 2.30
N SER A 70 6.67 9.18 1.07
CA SER A 70 5.73 8.94 -0.02
C SER A 70 6.49 8.42 -1.23
N PHE A 71 5.87 7.51 -1.98
CA PHE A 71 6.32 7.15 -3.31
C PHE A 71 5.19 7.44 -4.32
N PRO A 72 5.51 7.84 -5.57
CA PRO A 72 4.52 7.90 -6.62
C PRO A 72 4.05 6.49 -7.01
N ALA A 73 2.96 6.40 -7.76
CA ALA A 73 2.62 5.15 -8.41
C ALA A 73 3.61 4.90 -9.56
N TYR A 74 3.68 3.64 -10.00
CA TYR A 74 4.31 3.36 -11.29
C TYR A 74 3.37 3.85 -12.41
N PRO A 75 3.84 4.67 -13.36
CA PRO A 75 3.02 5.15 -14.46
C PRO A 75 2.66 3.97 -15.38
N VAL A 76 1.36 3.74 -15.56
CA VAL A 76 0.81 2.72 -16.45
C VAL A 76 0.07 3.44 -17.57
N GLU A 77 0.35 3.08 -18.83
CA GLU A 77 -0.25 3.74 -20.01
C GLU A 77 -1.76 3.52 -20.09
N GLN A 78 -2.22 2.31 -19.75
CA GLN A 78 -3.63 1.96 -19.77
C GLN A 78 -4.01 1.15 -18.51
N VAL A 79 -4.92 1.72 -17.72
CA VAL A 79 -5.57 1.02 -16.61
C VAL A 79 -6.76 0.24 -17.16
N ILE A 80 -6.71 -1.09 -17.09
CA ILE A 80 -7.76 -1.99 -17.56
C ILE A 80 -8.77 -2.29 -16.44
N ASP A 81 -8.29 -2.70 -15.26
CA ASP A 81 -9.13 -3.07 -14.12
C ASP A 81 -8.42 -2.77 -12.79
N PRO A 82 -8.92 -1.82 -11.97
CA PRO A 82 -8.31 -1.50 -10.68
C PRO A 82 -8.61 -2.54 -9.58
N THR A 83 -9.52 -3.49 -9.83
CA THR A 83 -9.97 -4.49 -8.86
C THR A 83 -8.81 -5.35 -8.39
N GLY A 84 -8.67 -5.50 -7.07
CA GLY A 84 -7.58 -6.29 -6.46
C GLY A 84 -6.24 -5.55 -6.34
N ALA A 85 -6.08 -4.34 -6.90
CA ALA A 85 -4.81 -3.62 -6.81
C ALA A 85 -4.38 -3.34 -5.36
N GLY A 86 -5.34 -3.08 -4.46
CA GLY A 86 -5.07 -2.92 -3.02
C GLY A 86 -4.58 -4.21 -2.36
N ASP A 87 -5.21 -5.34 -2.66
CA ASP A 87 -4.83 -6.65 -2.12
C ASP A 87 -3.49 -7.12 -2.70
N THR A 88 -3.25 -6.92 -4.00
CA THR A 88 -1.97 -7.18 -4.65
C THR A 88 -0.85 -6.34 -4.03
N PHE A 89 -1.12 -5.07 -3.71
CA PHE A 89 -0.18 -4.23 -2.97
C PHE A 89 0.11 -4.82 -1.58
N ALA A 90 -0.93 -5.15 -0.81
CA ALA A 90 -0.77 -5.70 0.54
C ALA A 90 -0.01 -7.04 0.52
N GLY A 91 -0.30 -7.91 -0.46
CA GLY A 91 0.40 -9.17 -0.67
C GLY A 91 1.87 -8.96 -1.04
N GLY A 92 2.18 -8.04 -1.95
CA GLY A 92 3.56 -7.68 -2.30
C GLY A 92 4.35 -7.13 -1.11
N LEU A 93 3.72 -6.27 -0.30
CA LEU A 93 4.30 -5.70 0.91
C LEU A 93 4.60 -6.78 1.95
N MET A 94 3.61 -7.60 2.31
CA MET A 94 3.78 -8.66 3.30
C MET A 94 4.75 -9.73 2.83
N GLY A 95 4.70 -10.13 1.55
CA GLY A 95 5.63 -11.09 0.98
C GLY A 95 7.08 -10.64 1.07
N TYR A 96 7.36 -9.36 0.79
CA TYR A 96 8.70 -8.80 0.94
C TYR A 96 9.16 -8.78 2.41
N LEU A 97 8.31 -8.31 3.33
CA LEU A 97 8.64 -8.26 4.76
C LEU A 97 8.85 -9.66 5.35
N SER A 98 8.03 -10.63 4.97
CA SER A 98 8.18 -12.02 5.38
C SER A 98 9.50 -12.63 4.91
N LYS A 99 9.96 -12.27 3.70
CA LYS A 99 11.25 -12.72 3.16
C LYS A 99 12.43 -12.13 3.91
N THR A 100 12.38 -10.85 4.28
CA THR A 100 13.50 -10.17 4.94
C THR A 100 13.54 -10.37 6.45
N LYS A 101 12.39 -10.64 7.09
CA LYS A 101 12.22 -10.74 8.55
C LYS A 101 12.74 -9.51 9.29
N LYS A 102 12.70 -8.34 8.63
CA LYS A 102 13.18 -7.05 9.14
C LYS A 102 12.11 -5.98 8.91
N SER A 103 12.07 -5.01 9.81
CA SER A 103 11.14 -3.86 9.76
C SER A 103 11.85 -2.53 9.98
N ASP A 104 13.16 -2.48 9.72
CA ASP A 104 13.90 -1.21 9.70
C ASP A 104 13.44 -0.29 8.55
N VAL A 105 13.79 0.99 8.64
CA VAL A 105 13.33 2.02 7.68
C VAL A 105 13.69 1.69 6.24
N LYS A 106 14.91 1.16 5.99
CA LYS A 106 15.37 0.81 4.65
C LYS A 106 14.55 -0.36 4.11
N THR A 107 14.32 -1.38 4.93
CA THR A 107 13.50 -2.55 4.58
C THR A 107 12.06 -2.14 4.30
N LEU A 108 11.44 -1.29 5.13
CA LEU A 108 10.07 -0.80 4.91
C LEU A 108 9.93 -0.01 3.61
N LYS A 109 10.89 0.87 3.31
CA LYS A 109 10.91 1.59 2.02
C LYS A 109 11.00 0.63 0.83
N GLN A 110 11.86 -0.38 0.88
CA GLN A 110 11.97 -1.38 -0.20
C GLN A 110 10.70 -2.23 -0.31
N ALA A 111 10.10 -2.61 0.80
CA ALA A 111 8.87 -3.39 0.81
C ALA A 111 7.71 -2.61 0.16
N VAL A 112 7.59 -1.31 0.44
CA VAL A 112 6.60 -0.44 -0.22
C VAL A 112 6.91 -0.29 -1.72
N LEU A 113 8.16 -0.08 -2.13
CA LEU A 113 8.50 -0.01 -3.57
C LEU A 113 8.17 -1.32 -4.30
N TYR A 114 8.44 -2.46 -3.66
CA TYR A 114 8.09 -3.78 -4.19
C TYR A 114 6.57 -3.92 -4.35
N ALA A 115 5.80 -3.49 -3.34
CA ALA A 115 4.35 -3.49 -3.37
C ALA A 115 3.77 -2.59 -4.48
N VAL A 116 4.34 -1.39 -4.69
CA VAL A 116 3.96 -0.50 -5.79
C VAL A 116 4.22 -1.18 -7.14
N ALA A 117 5.40 -1.78 -7.33
CA ALA A 117 5.75 -2.47 -8.56
C ALA A 117 4.79 -3.65 -8.83
N VAL A 118 4.52 -4.50 -7.85
CA VAL A 118 3.64 -5.66 -8.04
C VAL A 118 2.19 -5.23 -8.27
N SER A 119 1.68 -4.24 -7.53
CA SER A 119 0.34 -3.68 -7.73
C SER A 119 0.15 -3.05 -9.11
N SER A 120 1.21 -2.50 -9.71
CA SER A 120 1.10 -1.89 -11.03
C SER A 120 0.83 -2.88 -12.16
N PHE A 121 1.18 -4.15 -12.01
CA PHE A 121 0.81 -5.18 -12.99
C PHE A 121 -0.67 -5.56 -12.91
N ASN A 122 -1.27 -5.56 -11.71
CA ASN A 122 -2.68 -5.90 -11.53
C ASN A 122 -3.56 -5.00 -12.39
N VAL A 123 -3.29 -3.69 -12.39
CA VAL A 123 -4.17 -2.74 -13.06
C VAL A 123 -4.13 -2.85 -14.60
N GLU A 124 -3.12 -3.54 -15.15
CA GLU A 124 -2.93 -3.76 -16.59
C GLU A 124 -3.73 -4.94 -17.15
N GLY A 125 -4.58 -5.60 -16.36
CA GLY A 125 -5.43 -6.67 -16.87
C GLY A 125 -6.59 -7.02 -15.95
N PHE A 126 -7.57 -7.74 -16.49
CA PHE A 126 -8.79 -8.07 -15.77
C PHE A 126 -8.53 -9.08 -14.64
N GLY A 127 -9.00 -8.76 -13.43
CA GLY A 127 -8.83 -9.59 -12.24
C GLY A 127 -7.36 -9.97 -11.99
N VAL A 128 -7.07 -11.28 -11.95
CA VAL A 128 -5.73 -11.82 -11.69
C VAL A 128 -4.95 -12.23 -12.96
N ALA A 129 -5.45 -11.86 -14.15
CA ALA A 129 -4.90 -12.35 -15.42
C ALA A 129 -3.42 -11.97 -15.63
N THR A 130 -3.01 -10.79 -15.18
CA THR A 130 -1.61 -10.31 -15.24
C THR A 130 -0.79 -10.82 -14.06
N THR A 131 -1.33 -10.75 -12.85
CA THR A 131 -0.62 -11.12 -11.61
C THR A 131 -0.31 -12.62 -11.54
N SER A 132 -1.20 -13.48 -12.07
CA SER A 132 -0.99 -14.93 -12.13
C SER A 132 0.19 -15.37 -13.01
N LYS A 133 0.65 -14.51 -13.92
CA LYS A 133 1.77 -14.78 -14.85
C LYS A 133 3.08 -14.13 -14.40
N LEU A 134 3.09 -13.48 -13.23
CA LEU A 134 4.28 -12.78 -12.76
C LEU A 134 5.43 -13.73 -12.45
N THR A 135 6.60 -13.33 -12.91
CA THR A 135 7.87 -13.96 -12.54
C THR A 135 8.72 -12.95 -11.78
N MET A 136 9.67 -13.44 -10.98
CA MET A 136 10.61 -12.56 -10.29
C MET A 136 11.40 -11.68 -11.27
N ALA A 137 11.68 -12.17 -12.49
CA ALA A 137 12.34 -11.39 -13.53
C ALA A 137 11.50 -10.17 -13.97
N LEU A 138 10.19 -10.36 -14.18
CA LEU A 138 9.27 -9.27 -14.52
C LEU A 138 9.16 -8.26 -13.37
N VAL A 139 9.01 -8.75 -12.14
CA VAL A 139 8.91 -7.88 -10.96
C VAL A 139 10.19 -7.08 -10.76
N ASN A 140 11.36 -7.71 -10.89
CA ASN A 140 12.65 -7.02 -10.78
C ASN A 140 12.82 -5.96 -11.89
N LYS A 141 12.42 -6.27 -13.13
CA LYS A 141 12.44 -5.30 -14.23
C LYS A 141 11.57 -4.08 -13.93
N ARG A 142 10.34 -4.30 -13.44
CA ARG A 142 9.41 -3.23 -13.03
C ARG A 142 9.94 -2.42 -11.86
N LEU A 143 10.53 -3.07 -10.87
CA LEU A 143 11.12 -2.40 -9.72
C LEU A 143 12.32 -1.52 -10.11
N THR A 144 13.18 -1.99 -11.02
CA THR A 144 14.29 -1.20 -11.56
C THR A 144 13.78 0.01 -12.34
N ALA A 145 12.75 -0.18 -13.18
CA ALA A 145 12.11 0.92 -13.91
C ALA A 145 11.49 1.95 -12.96
N LEU A 146 10.78 1.49 -11.91
CA LEU A 146 10.22 2.36 -10.87
C LEU A 146 11.30 3.17 -10.17
N LYS A 147 12.39 2.52 -9.72
CA LYS A 147 13.53 3.18 -9.06
C LYS A 147 14.17 4.26 -9.93
N LYS A 148 14.37 3.96 -11.22
CA LYS A 148 14.86 4.94 -12.19
C LYS A 148 13.90 6.13 -12.35
N PHE A 149 12.58 5.88 -12.38
CA PHE A 149 11.57 6.92 -12.47
C PHE A 149 11.55 7.85 -11.25
N ILE A 150 11.83 7.33 -10.06
CA ILE A 150 11.86 8.12 -8.82
C ILE A 150 13.24 8.70 -8.47
N SER A 151 14.26 8.42 -9.29
CA SER A 151 15.65 8.84 -9.08
C SER A 151 16.26 8.32 -7.76
N VAL A 152 15.97 7.07 -7.37
CA VAL A 152 16.43 6.45 -6.10
C VAL A 152 17.07 5.08 -6.32
#